data_AF-A0AAW0GA80-F1
#
_entry.id   AF-A0AAW0GA80-F1
#
_cell.length_a   1.000
_cell.length_b   1.000
_cell.length_c   1.000
_cell.angle_alpha   90.00
_cell.angle_beta   90.00
_cell.angle_gamma   90.00
#
_symmetry.space_group_name_H-M   'P 1'
#
loop_
_entity.id
_entity.type
_entity.pdbx_description
1 polymer ?
#
loop_
_entity_poly.entity_id
_entity_poly.type
_entity_poly.pdbx_seq_one_letter_code
_entity_poly.pdbx_strand_id
1 'polypeptide(L)'
;MLQELSHMDRITQLQDEIQQLLTIMANSVAYLTSRANFMQVGPDIPVTKQRNPEKVDAPDVFEANKKEMANDLMVKAKQIEFLINSLPEPESEESQAHRLEELQRDVEQANEEYIRAVNRAKNLYGKVSEALRNMLDTHDMLNEPD
;
A
#
# COMPACT_ATOMS: atom_id res chain seq x y z
N MET A 1 -11.34 -0.95 -2.19
CA MET A 1 -10.21 0.00 -2.31
C MET A 1 -9.21 -0.05 -1.15
N LEU A 2 -9.57 -0.50 0.05
CA LEU A 2 -8.60 -0.68 1.16
C LEU A 2 -7.75 -1.97 1.08
N GLN A 3 -8.06 -2.87 0.15
CA GLN A 3 -7.49 -4.22 0.10
C GLN A 3 -6.31 -4.35 -0.88
N GLU A 4 -6.12 -3.40 -1.81
CA GLU A 4 -4.97 -3.39 -2.73
C GLU A 4 -3.73 -2.67 -2.16
N LEU A 5 -3.88 -1.89 -1.09
CA LEU A 5 -2.76 -1.31 -0.33
C LEU A 5 -2.09 -2.32 0.62
N SER A 6 -2.57 -3.57 0.63
CA SER A 6 -2.00 -4.67 1.40
C SER A 6 -0.65 -5.18 0.86
N HIS A 7 -0.20 -4.72 -0.30
CA HIS A 7 0.88 -5.42 -1.03
C HIS A 7 2.24 -4.70 -1.08
N MET A 8 2.33 -3.44 -0.65
CA MET A 8 3.59 -2.69 -0.66
C MET A 8 4.05 -2.39 0.76
N ASP A 9 5.32 -2.65 1.05
CA ASP A 9 5.92 -2.35 2.36
C ASP A 9 5.78 -0.86 2.68
N ARG A 10 5.49 -0.54 3.95
CA ARG A 10 5.27 0.85 4.41
C ARG A 10 6.53 1.69 4.22
N ILE A 11 7.71 1.09 4.33
CA ILE A 11 8.98 1.77 4.06
C ILE A 11 9.10 2.11 2.57
N THR A 12 8.74 1.19 1.68
CA THR A 12 8.70 1.45 0.23
C THR A 12 7.68 2.55 -0.12
N GLN A 13 6.49 2.53 0.49
CA GLN A 13 5.50 3.60 0.31
C GLN A 13 6.03 4.97 0.75
N LEU A 14 6.71 5.02 1.90
CA LEU A 14 7.33 6.25 2.39
C LEU A 14 8.42 6.76 1.44
N GLN A 15 9.27 5.85 0.93
CA GLN A 15 10.30 6.19 -0.04
C GLN A 15 9.71 6.80 -1.32
N ASP A 16 8.64 6.21 -1.85
CA ASP A 16 7.98 6.70 -3.06
C ASP A 16 7.33 8.07 -2.85
N GLU A 17 6.67 8.30 -1.71
CA GLU A 17 6.07 9.59 -1.39
C GLU A 17 7.14 10.69 -1.20
N ILE A 18 8.29 10.38 -0.60
CA ILE A 18 9.42 11.31 -0.50
C ILE A 18 9.94 11.64 -1.91
N GLN A 19 10.09 10.65 -2.79
CA GLN A 19 10.53 10.87 -4.15
C GLN A 19 9.54 11.76 -4.93
N GLN A 20 8.24 11.51 -4.79
CA GLN A 20 7.20 12.33 -5.39
C GLN A 20 7.25 13.78 -4.87
N LEU A 21 7.43 13.97 -3.55
CA LEU A 21 7.58 15.31 -2.97
C LEU A 21 8.75 16.07 -3.60
N LEU A 22 9.91 15.42 -3.74
CA LEU A 22 11.08 16.03 -4.38
C LEU A 22 10.84 16.36 -5.86
N THR A 23 10.13 15.49 -6.58
CA THR A 23 9.73 15.76 -7.97
C THR A 23 8.80 16.97 -8.06
N ILE A 24 7.80 17.07 -7.18
CA ILE A 24 6.90 18.23 -7.12
C ILE A 24 7.69 19.50 -6.81
N MET A 25 8.63 19.47 -5.87
CA MET A 25 9.49 20.61 -5.56
C MET A 25 10.32 21.06 -6.76
N ALA A 26 10.98 20.13 -7.46
CA ALA A 26 11.79 20.45 -8.63
C ALA A 26 10.95 21.04 -9.77
N ASN A 27 9.81 20.42 -10.06
CA ASN A 27 8.86 20.91 -11.05
C ASN A 27 8.30 22.29 -10.66
N SER A 28 8.10 22.52 -9.36
CA SER A 28 7.61 23.79 -8.85
C SER A 28 8.60 24.93 -9.09
N VAL A 29 9.88 24.70 -8.79
CA VAL A 29 10.94 25.66 -9.08
C VAL A 29 11.09 25.88 -10.59
N ALA A 30 11.03 24.82 -11.39
CA ALA A 30 11.08 24.91 -12.85
C ALA A 30 9.91 25.73 -13.41
N TYR A 31 8.69 25.54 -12.89
CA TYR A 31 7.51 26.29 -13.30
C TYR A 31 7.65 27.77 -12.94
N LEU A 32 7.97 28.08 -11.68
CA LEU A 32 8.16 29.46 -11.20
C LEU A 32 9.22 30.20 -12.01
N THR A 33 10.35 29.56 -12.29
CA THR A 33 11.46 30.18 -13.04
C THR A 33 11.18 30.29 -14.53
N SER A 34 10.38 29.40 -15.13
CA SER A 34 10.09 29.41 -16.57
C SER A 34 8.89 30.29 -16.96
N ARG A 35 7.90 30.42 -16.07
CA ARG A 35 6.65 31.17 -16.32
C ARG A 35 6.60 32.57 -15.72
N ALA A 36 7.51 32.91 -14.80
CA ALA A 36 7.59 34.27 -14.26
C ALA A 36 7.90 35.30 -15.35
N ASN A 37 7.22 36.45 -15.26
CA ASN A 37 7.48 37.62 -16.09
C ASN A 37 8.37 38.64 -15.36
N PHE A 38 8.99 39.54 -16.11
CA PHE A 38 9.71 40.66 -15.54
C PHE A 38 8.72 41.68 -14.97
N MET A 39 8.97 42.12 -13.74
CA MET A 39 8.23 43.20 -13.10
C MET A 39 9.02 44.50 -13.16
N GLN A 40 8.32 45.62 -13.34
CA GLN A 40 8.90 46.94 -13.26
C GLN A 40 9.20 47.28 -11.78
N VAL A 41 10.46 47.54 -11.45
CA VAL A 41 10.91 47.79 -10.07
C VAL A 41 10.72 49.26 -9.66
N GLY A 42 10.62 50.18 -10.63
CA GLY A 42 10.34 51.59 -10.38
C GLY A 42 9.79 52.29 -11.63
N PRO A 43 9.03 53.39 -11.44
CA PRO A 43 8.36 54.10 -12.54
C PRO A 43 9.33 54.62 -13.61
N ASP A 44 10.57 54.93 -13.22
CA ASP A 44 11.60 55.49 -14.12
C ASP A 44 12.45 54.43 -14.84
N ILE A 45 12.28 53.15 -14.51
CA ILE A 45 13.08 52.04 -15.08
C ILE A 45 12.18 51.22 -16.01
N PRO A 46 12.24 51.43 -17.33
CA PRO A 46 11.44 50.65 -18.28
C PRO A 46 11.94 49.19 -18.36
N VAL A 47 11.00 48.26 -18.51
CA VAL A 47 11.31 46.83 -18.69
C VAL A 47 11.95 46.63 -20.07
N THR A 48 13.26 46.42 -20.13
CA THR A 48 14.04 46.32 -21.37
C THR A 48 14.03 44.94 -22.02
N LYS A 49 13.51 43.92 -21.32
CA LYS A 49 13.38 42.56 -21.82
C LYS A 49 11.98 42.03 -21.53
N GLN A 50 11.28 41.60 -22.57
CA GLN A 50 10.03 40.88 -22.43
C GLN A 50 10.29 39.41 -22.78
N ARG A 51 9.79 38.49 -21.94
CA ARG A 51 9.79 37.06 -22.28
C ARG A 51 8.80 36.79 -23.40
N ASN A 52 8.99 35.69 -24.13
CA ASN A 52 8.03 35.25 -25.15
C ASN A 52 6.62 35.16 -24.50
N PRO A 53 5.60 35.88 -25.02
CA PRO A 53 4.25 35.90 -24.47
C PRO A 53 3.62 34.50 -24.30
N GLU A 54 3.97 33.55 -25.18
CA GLU A 54 3.47 32.16 -25.10
C GLU A 54 4.03 31.37 -23.89
N LYS A 55 5.13 31.85 -23.31
CA LYS A 55 5.81 31.22 -22.18
C LYS A 55 5.53 31.91 -20.85
N VAL A 56 4.69 32.95 -20.84
CA VAL A 56 4.34 33.71 -19.64
C VAL A 56 2.86 33.48 -19.36
N ASP A 57 2.56 33.11 -18.12
CA ASP A 57 1.18 32.92 -17.71
C ASP A 57 0.61 34.27 -17.26
N ALA A 58 -0.70 34.46 -17.44
CA ALA A 58 -1.39 35.65 -16.96
C ALA A 58 -1.25 35.75 -15.42
N PRO A 59 -1.20 36.96 -14.83
CA PRO A 59 -0.93 37.12 -13.40
C PRO A 59 -1.91 36.38 -12.49
N ASP A 60 -3.18 36.34 -12.86
CA ASP A 60 -4.24 35.61 -12.18
C ASP A 60 -4.02 34.09 -12.21
N VAL A 61 -3.68 33.54 -13.38
CA VAL A 61 -3.37 32.11 -13.57
C VAL A 61 -2.10 31.74 -12.79
N PHE A 62 -1.08 32.60 -12.83
CA PHE A 62 0.17 32.38 -12.13
C PHE A 62 -0.01 32.37 -10.60
N GLU A 63 -0.81 33.30 -10.03
CA GLU A 63 -1.15 33.29 -8.61
C GLU A 63 -1.97 32.04 -8.21
N ALA A 64 -2.93 31.63 -9.05
CA ALA A 64 -3.72 30.43 -8.80
C ALA A 64 -2.83 29.17 -8.76
N ASN A 65 -1.96 29.00 -9.76
CA ASN A 65 -1.04 27.87 -9.85
C ASN A 65 -0.06 27.84 -8.68
N LYS A 66 0.47 28.99 -8.25
CA LYS A 66 1.31 29.08 -7.03
C LYS A 66 0.59 28.56 -5.80
N LYS A 67 -0.69 28.90 -5.63
CA LYS A 67 -1.50 28.46 -4.49
C LYS A 67 -1.76 26.96 -4.55
N GLU A 68 -2.05 26.42 -5.72
CA GLU A 68 -2.22 24.98 -5.95
C GLU A 68 -0.95 24.22 -5.60
N MET A 69 0.21 24.65 -6.14
CA MET A 69 1.50 24.02 -5.87
C MET A 69 1.87 24.02 -4.37
N ALA A 70 1.59 25.12 -3.67
CA ALA A 70 1.82 25.22 -2.23
C ALA A 70 0.89 24.28 -1.43
N ASN A 71 -0.37 24.14 -1.86
CA ASN A 71 -1.32 23.23 -1.26
C ASN A 71 -0.90 21.77 -1.49
N ASP A 72 -0.47 21.41 -2.70
CA ASP A 72 -0.01 20.07 -3.03
C ASP A 72 1.21 19.66 -2.22
N LEU A 73 2.20 20.57 -2.08
CA LEU A 73 3.36 20.36 -1.20
C LEU A 73 2.94 20.11 0.25
N MET A 74 1.98 20.89 0.77
CA MET A 74 1.49 20.75 2.14
C MET A 74 0.75 19.43 2.36
N VAL A 75 -0.12 19.04 1.42
CA VAL A 75 -0.86 17.78 1.49
C VAL A 75 0.11 16.60 1.45
N LYS A 76 1.09 16.62 0.54
CA LYS A 76 2.14 15.58 0.44
C LYS A 76 3.00 15.50 1.70
N ALA A 77 3.39 16.63 2.28
CA ALA A 77 4.13 16.66 3.54
C ALA A 77 3.34 16.00 4.69
N LYS A 78 2.03 16.28 4.79
CA LYS A 78 1.16 15.64 5.80
C LYS A 78 0.97 14.15 5.55
N GLN A 79 0.91 13.72 4.29
CA GLN A 79 0.85 12.30 3.93
C GLN A 79 2.11 11.57 4.40
N ILE A 80 3.28 12.16 4.17
CA ILE A 80 4.57 11.63 4.65
C ILE A 80 4.60 11.57 6.19
N GLU A 81 4.16 12.63 6.88
CA GLU A 81 4.08 12.64 8.34
C GLU A 81 3.17 11.51 8.88
N PHE A 82 2.01 11.31 8.25
CA PHE A 82 1.12 10.21 8.59
C PHE A 82 1.78 8.85 8.36
N LEU A 83 2.50 8.67 7.24
CA LEU A 83 3.21 7.43 6.94
C LEU A 83 4.30 7.14 7.97
N ILE A 84 5.07 8.15 8.37
CA ILE A 84 6.10 8.04 9.42
C ILE A 84 5.46 7.59 10.74
N ASN A 85 4.36 8.23 11.15
CA ASN A 85 3.63 7.87 12.38
C ASN A 85 2.99 6.48 12.30
N SER A 86 2.79 5.95 11.11
CA SER A 86 2.28 4.59 10.89
C SER A 86 3.39 3.53 10.85
N LEU A 87 4.66 3.90 10.85
CA LEU A 87 5.73 2.90 10.84
C LEU A 87 5.73 2.10 12.15
N PRO A 88 5.94 0.77 12.08
CA PRO A 88 6.13 -0.02 13.29
C PRO A 88 7.35 0.50 14.05
N GLU A 89 7.27 0.50 15.38
CA GLU A 89 8.39 0.89 16.22
C GLU A 89 9.59 -0.04 15.96
N PRO A 90 10.81 0.51 15.85
CA PRO A 90 12.00 -0.30 15.66
C PRO A 90 12.25 -1.14 16.92
N GLU A 91 12.14 -2.46 16.78
CA GLU A 91 12.56 -3.42 17.80
C GLU A 91 14.05 -3.75 17.64
N SER A 92 14.70 -4.23 18.71
CA SER A 92 16.08 -4.72 18.61
C SER A 92 16.11 -6.02 17.81
N GLU A 93 17.19 -6.26 17.06
CA GLU A 93 17.35 -7.49 16.28
C GLU A 93 17.23 -8.76 17.15
N GLU A 94 17.70 -8.69 18.39
CA GLU A 94 17.61 -9.80 19.36
C GLU A 94 16.16 -10.07 19.77
N SER A 95 15.37 -9.02 20.07
CA SER A 95 13.94 -9.15 20.39
C SER A 95 13.15 -9.68 19.19
N GLN A 96 13.47 -9.19 18.00
CA GLN A 96 12.86 -9.65 16.76
C GLN A 96 13.15 -11.13 16.50
N ALA A 97 14.41 -11.55 16.69
CA ALA A 97 14.81 -12.94 16.52
C ALA A 97 14.09 -13.86 17.51
N HIS A 98 14.01 -13.47 18.78
CA HIS A 98 13.28 -14.23 19.79
C HIS A 98 11.79 -14.38 19.44
N ARG A 99 11.14 -13.28 19.04
CA ARG A 99 9.74 -13.28 18.62
C ARG A 99 9.50 -14.17 17.39
N LEU A 100 10.43 -14.17 16.43
CA LEU A 100 10.37 -15.05 15.26
C LEU A 100 10.49 -16.53 15.65
N GLU A 101 11.38 -16.85 16.59
CA GLU A 101 11.54 -18.22 17.09
C GLU A 101 10.28 -18.71 17.82
N GLU A 102 9.68 -17.86 18.66
CA GLU A 102 8.40 -18.16 19.32
C GLU A 102 7.29 -18.39 18.29
N LEU A 103 7.16 -17.48 17.31
CA LEU A 103 6.17 -17.62 16.25
C LEU A 103 6.36 -18.89 15.43
N GLN A 104 7.61 -19.30 15.17
CA GLN A 104 7.91 -20.54 14.49
C GLN A 104 7.41 -21.75 15.30
N ARG A 105 7.66 -21.78 16.61
CA ARG A 105 7.16 -22.85 17.49
C ARG A 105 5.63 -22.93 17.49
N ASP A 106 4.96 -21.78 17.55
CA ASP A 106 3.50 -21.70 17.49
C ASP A 106 2.95 -22.24 16.17
N VAL A 107 3.59 -21.89 15.04
CA VAL A 107 3.22 -22.40 13.71
C VAL A 107 3.43 -23.91 13.61
N GLU A 108 4.54 -24.43 14.14
CA GLU A 108 4.82 -25.86 14.16
C GLU A 108 3.76 -26.62 14.97
N GLN A 109 3.43 -26.15 16.17
CA GLN A 109 2.38 -26.75 16.99
C GLN A 109 1.01 -26.70 16.29
N ALA A 110 0.62 -25.55 15.74
CA ALA A 110 -0.64 -25.40 15.02
C ALA A 110 -0.73 -26.34 13.82
N ASN A 111 0.39 -26.56 13.11
CA ASN A 111 0.45 -27.49 11.99
C ASN A 111 0.30 -28.95 12.43
N GLU A 112 0.92 -29.36 13.55
CA GLU A 112 0.72 -30.70 14.11
C GLU A 112 -0.72 -30.95 14.53
N GLU A 113 -1.36 -29.97 15.15
CA GLU A 113 -2.78 -30.01 15.51
C GLU A 113 -3.67 -30.11 14.26
N TYR A 114 -3.36 -29.32 13.22
CA TYR A 114 -4.02 -29.38 11.93
C TYR A 114 -3.91 -30.77 11.30
N ILE A 115 -2.71 -31.34 11.22
CA ILE A 115 -2.49 -32.69 10.67
C ILE A 115 -3.29 -33.74 11.46
N ARG A 116 -3.29 -33.65 12.80
CA ARG A 116 -4.08 -34.55 13.66
C ARG A 116 -5.58 -34.40 13.40
N ALA A 117 -6.09 -33.18 13.27
CA ALA A 117 -7.49 -32.92 12.96
C ALA A 117 -7.88 -33.50 11.59
N VAL A 118 -7.07 -33.27 10.56
CA VAL A 118 -7.28 -33.81 9.21
C VAL A 118 -7.27 -35.33 9.20
N ASN A 119 -6.34 -35.98 9.91
CA ASN A 119 -6.28 -37.44 9.98
C ASN A 119 -7.52 -38.02 10.68
N ARG A 120 -8.01 -37.40 11.76
CA ARG A 120 -9.26 -37.80 12.41
C ARG A 120 -10.46 -37.66 11.46
N ALA A 121 -10.55 -36.55 10.74
CA ALA A 121 -11.61 -36.33 9.76
C ALA A 121 -11.59 -37.39 8.65
N LYS A 122 -10.41 -37.70 8.09
CA LYS A 122 -10.24 -38.77 7.09
C LYS A 122 -10.66 -40.14 7.62
N ASN A 123 -10.27 -40.49 8.84
CA ASN A 123 -10.66 -41.76 9.46
C ASN A 123 -12.18 -41.86 9.65
N LEU A 124 -12.81 -40.80 10.15
CA LEU A 124 -14.26 -40.75 10.32
C LEU A 124 -14.99 -40.83 8.98
N TYR A 125 -14.51 -40.11 7.96
CA TYR A 125 -15.04 -40.19 6.60
C TYR A 125 -14.97 -41.62 6.04
N GLY A 126 -13.85 -42.32 6.25
CA GLY A 126 -13.69 -43.72 5.87
C GLY A 126 -14.73 -44.63 6.55
N LYS A 127 -14.88 -44.50 7.88
CA LYS A 127 -15.87 -45.27 8.65
C LYS A 127 -17.31 -45.02 8.21
N VAL A 128 -17.68 -43.76 7.97
CA VAL A 128 -19.02 -43.40 7.49
C VAL A 128 -19.26 -43.97 6.08
N SER A 129 -18.26 -43.86 5.20
CA SER A 129 -18.34 -44.39 3.84
C SER A 129 -18.48 -45.92 3.82
N GLU A 130 -17.76 -46.62 4.69
CA GLU A 130 -17.86 -48.08 4.86
C GLU A 130 -19.23 -48.49 5.42
N ALA A 131 -19.73 -47.80 6.45
CA ALA A 131 -21.07 -48.05 6.99
C ALA A 131 -22.16 -47.85 5.93
N LEU A 132 -22.07 -46.80 5.11
CA LEU A 132 -22.99 -46.55 4.00
C LEU A 132 -22.93 -47.65 2.94
N ARG A 133 -21.73 -48.12 2.57
CA ARG A 133 -21.57 -49.25 1.65
C ARG A 133 -22.20 -50.53 2.20
N ASN A 134 -21.92 -50.88 3.46
CA ASN A 134 -22.51 -52.06 4.08
C ASN A 134 -24.03 -51.99 4.13
N MET A 135 -24.62 -50.80 4.38
CA MET A 135 -26.07 -50.60 4.33
C MET A 135 -26.64 -50.78 2.91
N LEU A 136 -25.94 -50.29 1.89
CA LEU A 136 -26.33 -50.48 0.49
C LEU A 136 -26.22 -51.95 0.06
N ASP A 137 -25.11 -52.63 0.38
CA ASP A 137 -24.90 -54.04 0.05
C ASP A 137 -25.93 -54.95 0.76
N THR A 138 -26.30 -54.63 2.01
CA THR A 138 -27.34 -55.36 2.75
C THR A 138 -28.72 -55.16 2.11
N HIS A 139 -28.99 -53.97 1.56
CA HIS A 139 -30.24 -53.70 0.86
C HIS A 139 -30.32 -54.45 -0.49
N ASP A 140 -29.21 -54.59 -1.21
CA ASP A 140 -29.17 -55.34 -2.48
C ASP A 140 -29.35 -56.86 -2.23
N MET A 141 -28.76 -57.41 -1.18
CA MET A 141 -28.96 -58.82 -0.77
C MET A 141 -30.40 -59.16 -0.35
N LEU A 142 -31.19 -58.17 0.07
CA LEU A 142 -32.59 -58.34 0.46
C LEU A 142 -33.57 -58.16 -0.71
N ASN A 143 -33.09 -57.70 -1.87
CA ASN A 143 -33.91 -57.43 -3.05
C ASN A 143 -33.60 -58.33 -4.26
N GLU A 144 -32.71 -59.32 -4.13
CA GLU A 144 -32.59 -60.40 -5.14
C GLU A 144 -33.78 -61.36 -5.00
N PRO A 145 -34.66 -61.48 -6.01
CA PRO A 145 -35.68 -62.52 -6.04
C PRO A 145 -35.08 -63.84 -6.53
N ASP A 146 -35.47 -64.95 -5.90
CA ASP A 146 -35.27 -66.32 -6.41
C ASP A 146 -35.74 -66.48 -7.87
#